data_AF-A0A3G2C8S5-F1
#
_entry.id   AF-A0A3G2C8S5-F1
#
_cell.length_a   1.000
_cell.length_b   1.000
_cell.length_c   1.000
_cell.angle_alpha   90.00
_cell.angle_beta   90.00
_cell.angle_gamma   90.00
#
_symmetry.space_group_name_H-M   'P 1'
#
loop_
_entity.id
_entity.type
_entity.pdbx_description
1 polymer ?
#
loop_
_entity_poly.entity_id
_entity_poly.type
_entity_poly.pdbx_seq_one_letter_code
_entity_poly.pdbx_strand_id
1 'polypeptide(L)'
;MQAHIWLARLAITLRQNSEAERSIAAAERSAALAGNHSHQTVLELLRAALNWNRGRVSAALEQAQAVLAAPDETSKSWKPYARVLLALGALRRADLDTAGAYVRQAAMDWALGNTYGPACAWMVVQTTEAEHGAEAAAPLVEQVISPGQDRERLLLADPAAAAWLTRFMVRRDGRSAEEIAVTARALATRTGNMPALEAAARHAEGLVRRSATDLLFAADHHPDPWAAASAREDLGVLLVAQGASQQAITVLEHAAAGYFTAQSPRDVARLERRLHRLGRTRDQADRPEEPGTGILGLTRTETAVAELVALGLSNAQAAQKLFISRHTVAHHLRSIFKKLRISSRVELARTWMESSR
;
A
#
# COMPACT_ATOMS: atom_id res chain seq x y z
N MET A 1 -12.51 -12.87 28.03
CA MET A 1 -11.64 -11.81 27.49
C MET A 1 -10.49 -12.34 26.64
N GLN A 2 -9.50 -13.06 27.19
CA GLN A 2 -8.33 -13.54 26.43
C GLN A 2 -8.69 -14.38 25.19
N ALA A 3 -9.69 -15.25 25.30
CA ALA A 3 -10.20 -16.02 24.16
C ALA A 3 -10.73 -15.11 23.02
N HIS A 4 -11.44 -14.04 23.35
CA HIS A 4 -11.94 -13.08 22.34
C HIS A 4 -10.81 -12.26 21.70
N ILE A 5 -9.77 -11.89 22.46
CA ILE A 5 -8.57 -11.24 21.93
C ILE A 5 -7.86 -12.16 20.93
N TRP A 6 -7.73 -13.45 21.27
CA TRP A 6 -7.10 -14.44 20.39
C TRP A 6 -7.93 -14.67 19.11
N LEU A 7 -9.25 -14.84 19.23
CA LEU A 7 -10.16 -14.96 18.08
C LEU A 7 -10.12 -13.72 17.19
N ALA A 8 -10.13 -12.52 17.78
CA ALA A 8 -10.00 -11.27 17.03
C ALA A 8 -8.70 -11.21 16.23
N ARG A 9 -7.57 -11.57 16.85
CA ARG A 9 -6.27 -11.62 16.16
C ARG A 9 -6.31 -12.59 14.99
N LEU A 10 -6.84 -13.79 15.16
CA LEU A 10 -6.95 -14.77 14.07
C LEU A 10 -7.84 -14.25 12.94
N ALA A 11 -9.01 -13.71 13.27
CA ALA A 11 -9.93 -13.16 12.28
C ALA A 11 -9.32 -11.99 11.51
N ILE A 12 -8.52 -11.13 12.17
CA ILE A 12 -7.76 -10.06 11.51
C ILE A 12 -6.73 -10.64 10.54
N THR A 13 -5.92 -11.61 10.99
CA THR A 13 -4.92 -12.29 10.14
C THR A 13 -5.56 -12.90 8.90
N LEU A 14 -6.72 -13.54 9.07
CA LEU A 14 -7.47 -14.20 8.00
C LEU A 14 -8.37 -13.24 7.20
N ARG A 15 -8.30 -11.93 7.45
CA ARG A 15 -9.12 -10.88 6.81
C ARG A 15 -10.64 -11.09 6.95
N GLN A 16 -11.08 -11.79 7.99
CA GLN A 16 -12.49 -11.98 8.36
C GLN A 16 -13.00 -10.77 9.17
N ASN A 17 -13.12 -9.62 8.50
CA ASN A 17 -13.37 -8.32 9.13
C ASN A 17 -14.63 -8.26 10.01
N SER A 18 -15.70 -8.99 9.65
CA SER A 18 -16.94 -9.02 10.44
C SER A 18 -16.78 -9.86 11.71
N GLU A 19 -16.04 -10.96 11.66
CA GLU A 19 -15.76 -11.80 12.83
C GLU A 19 -14.79 -11.11 13.78
N ALA A 20 -13.76 -10.46 13.23
CA ALA A 20 -12.84 -9.62 14.00
C ALA A 20 -13.59 -8.53 14.79
N GLU A 21 -14.50 -7.81 14.13
CA GLU A 21 -15.32 -6.78 14.78
C GLU A 21 -16.12 -7.34 15.97
N ARG A 22 -16.82 -8.46 15.76
CA ARG A 22 -17.60 -9.12 16.81
C ARG A 22 -16.73 -9.55 17.99
N SER A 23 -15.58 -10.16 17.69
CA SER A 23 -14.65 -10.64 18.69
C SER A 23 -14.02 -9.50 19.51
N ILE A 24 -13.62 -8.40 18.87
CA ILE A 24 -13.12 -7.20 19.58
C ILE A 24 -14.22 -6.63 20.49
N ALA A 25 -15.43 -6.43 19.97
CA ALA A 25 -16.54 -5.89 20.75
C ALA A 25 -16.91 -6.79 21.95
N ALA A 26 -16.82 -8.12 21.81
CA ALA A 26 -17.02 -9.06 22.92
C ALA A 26 -15.91 -8.96 23.97
N ALA A 27 -14.66 -8.77 23.55
CA ALA A 27 -13.54 -8.56 24.45
C ALA A 27 -13.66 -7.25 25.24
N GLU A 28 -14.05 -6.15 24.59
CA GLU A 28 -14.30 -4.85 25.22
C GLU A 28 -15.41 -4.93 26.26
N ARG A 29 -16.55 -5.55 25.93
CA ARG A 29 -17.64 -5.76 26.90
C ARG A 29 -17.18 -6.59 28.10
N SER A 30 -16.40 -7.65 27.87
CA SER A 30 -15.83 -8.47 28.95
C SER A 30 -14.89 -7.67 29.85
N ALA A 31 -14.05 -6.80 29.27
CA ALA A 31 -13.11 -5.96 30.00
C ALA A 31 -13.84 -4.94 30.88
N ALA A 32 -14.87 -4.29 30.32
CA ALA A 32 -15.70 -3.31 31.03
C ALA A 32 -16.42 -3.93 32.23
N LEU A 33 -17.03 -5.11 32.06
CA LEU A 33 -17.71 -5.82 33.15
C LEU A 33 -16.76 -6.26 34.27
N ALA A 34 -15.51 -6.58 33.93
CA ALA A 34 -14.50 -7.00 34.90
C ALA A 34 -13.75 -5.82 35.56
N GLY A 35 -14.01 -4.57 35.13
CA GLY A 35 -13.23 -3.39 35.55
C GLY A 35 -11.75 -3.45 35.16
N ASN A 36 -11.38 -4.33 34.21
CA ASN A 36 -10.01 -4.65 33.88
C ASN A 36 -9.56 -3.87 32.64
N HIS A 37 -8.79 -2.80 32.87
CA HIS A 37 -8.29 -1.91 31.81
C HIS A 37 -6.93 -2.33 31.26
N SER A 38 -6.30 -3.38 31.81
CA SER A 38 -4.93 -3.77 31.44
C SER A 38 -4.78 -4.29 30.00
N HIS A 39 -5.89 -4.52 29.30
CA HIS A 39 -5.92 -4.98 27.91
C HIS A 39 -6.42 -3.91 26.93
N GLN A 40 -6.70 -2.69 27.41
CA GLN A 40 -7.23 -1.61 26.56
C GLN A 40 -6.29 -1.30 25.40
N THR A 41 -4.99 -1.17 25.68
CA THR A 41 -3.94 -0.95 24.67
C THR A 41 -3.91 -2.05 23.59
N VAL A 42 -4.15 -3.31 23.98
CA VAL A 42 -4.20 -4.44 23.05
C VAL A 42 -5.46 -4.38 22.17
N LEU A 43 -6.61 -4.03 22.75
CA LEU A 43 -7.87 -3.89 22.01
C LEU A 43 -7.81 -2.73 21.01
N GLU A 44 -7.18 -1.61 21.38
CA GLU A 44 -6.90 -0.48 20.49
C GLU A 44 -6.01 -0.91 19.31
N LEU A 45 -4.98 -1.73 19.54
CA LEU A 45 -4.14 -2.25 18.46
C LEU A 45 -4.89 -3.21 17.53
N LEU A 46 -5.75 -4.07 18.06
CA LEU A 46 -6.60 -4.94 17.23
C LEU A 46 -7.58 -4.11 16.38
N ARG A 47 -8.09 -3.00 16.93
CA ARG A 47 -8.91 -2.05 16.19
C ARG A 47 -8.12 -1.35 15.08
N ALA A 48 -6.88 -0.97 15.36
CA ALA A 48 -5.96 -0.42 14.37
C ALA A 48 -5.77 -1.40 13.20
N ALA A 49 -5.46 -2.67 13.50
CA ALA A 49 -5.28 -3.70 12.49
C ALA A 49 -6.56 -4.02 11.70
N LEU A 50 -7.74 -3.97 12.34
CA LEU A 50 -9.02 -4.10 11.63
C LEU A 50 -9.30 -2.91 10.70
N ASN A 51 -9.00 -1.68 11.15
CA ASN A 51 -9.10 -0.49 10.30
C ASN A 51 -8.14 -0.59 9.11
N TRP A 52 -6.92 -1.09 9.33
CA TRP A 52 -5.95 -1.37 8.28
C TRP A 52 -6.52 -2.34 7.23
N ASN A 53 -7.09 -3.48 7.66
CA ASN A 53 -7.72 -4.45 6.78
C ASN A 53 -8.87 -3.89 5.94
N ARG A 54 -9.59 -2.90 6.48
CA ARG A 54 -10.71 -2.22 5.80
C ARG A 54 -10.27 -1.07 4.90
N GLY A 55 -8.96 -0.80 4.78
CA GLY A 55 -8.43 0.33 4.01
C GLY A 55 -8.52 1.69 4.72
N ARG A 56 -8.93 1.74 5.99
CA ARG A 56 -8.97 2.97 6.81
C ARG A 56 -7.59 3.24 7.41
N VAL A 57 -6.60 3.40 6.53
CA VAL A 57 -5.18 3.42 6.90
C VAL A 57 -4.84 4.55 7.87
N SER A 58 -5.34 5.77 7.67
CA SER A 58 -5.04 6.91 8.54
C SER A 58 -5.49 6.67 9.99
N ALA A 59 -6.72 6.17 10.18
CA ALA A 59 -7.24 5.81 11.50
C ALA A 59 -6.44 4.67 12.14
N ALA A 60 -6.04 3.66 11.34
CA ALA A 60 -5.18 2.58 11.82
C ALA A 60 -3.82 3.10 12.32
N LEU A 61 -3.22 4.05 11.62
CA LEU A 61 -1.90 4.58 11.96
C LEU A 61 -1.94 5.49 13.19
N GLU A 62 -2.99 6.29 13.33
CA GLU A 62 -3.22 7.10 14.54
C GLU A 62 -3.35 6.20 15.77
N GLN A 63 -4.17 5.14 15.69
CA GLN A 63 -4.34 4.17 16.78
C GLN A 63 -3.05 3.40 17.08
N ALA A 64 -2.31 2.95 16.07
CA ALA A 64 -1.04 2.26 16.27
C ALA A 64 0.02 3.16 16.94
N GLN A 65 0.02 4.46 16.61
CA GLN A 65 0.91 5.44 17.23
C GLN A 65 0.57 5.67 18.70
N ALA A 66 -0.73 5.76 19.04
CA ALA A 66 -1.19 5.88 20.43
C ALA A 66 -0.75 4.66 21.26
N VAL A 67 -0.91 3.45 20.72
CA VAL A 67 -0.45 2.20 21.35
C VAL A 67 1.06 2.19 21.60
N LEU A 68 1.85 2.69 20.64
CA LEU A 68 3.31 2.75 20.80
C LEU A 68 3.73 3.71 21.92
N ALA A 69 3.02 4.84 22.04
CA ALA A 69 3.25 5.87 23.04
C ALA A 69 2.78 5.48 24.46
N ALA A 70 1.89 4.49 24.58
CA ALA A 70 1.37 4.06 25.87
C ALA A 70 2.50 3.49 26.77
N PRO A 71 2.56 3.88 28.06
CA PRO A 71 3.56 3.39 29.02
C PRO A 71 3.32 1.93 29.49
N ASP A 72 2.25 1.30 29.01
CA ASP A 72 1.70 0.04 29.51
C ASP A 72 2.61 -1.19 29.25
N GLU A 73 3.08 -1.85 30.32
CA GLU A 73 3.90 -3.07 30.25
C GLU A 73 3.16 -4.27 29.66
N THR A 74 1.82 -4.36 29.79
CA THR A 74 1.05 -5.47 29.20
C THR A 74 1.05 -5.44 27.67
N SER A 75 1.24 -4.25 27.08
CA SER A 75 1.29 -4.02 25.63
C SER A 75 2.68 -4.26 25.02
N LYS A 76 3.72 -4.45 25.84
CA LYS A 76 5.11 -4.52 25.39
C LYS A 76 5.35 -5.59 24.33
N SER A 77 4.72 -6.76 24.48
CA SER A 77 4.78 -7.85 23.50
C SER A 77 4.03 -7.55 22.19
N TRP A 78 3.18 -6.52 22.15
CA TRP A 78 2.36 -6.12 21.01
C TRP A 78 2.88 -4.88 20.27
N LYS A 79 3.75 -4.08 20.91
CA LYS A 79 4.42 -2.93 20.27
C LYS A 79 5.14 -3.27 18.95
N PRO A 80 5.77 -4.46 18.77
CA PRO A 80 6.32 -4.83 17.46
C PRO A 80 5.26 -4.84 16.34
N TYR A 81 4.04 -5.27 16.63
CA TYR A 81 2.97 -5.28 15.64
C TYR A 81 2.48 -3.87 15.29
N ALA A 82 2.43 -2.96 16.26
CA ALA A 82 2.16 -1.54 16.00
C ALA A 82 3.23 -0.93 15.06
N ARG A 83 4.51 -1.24 15.29
CA ARG A 83 5.61 -0.79 14.40
C ARG A 83 5.47 -1.32 12.97
N VAL A 84 5.04 -2.57 12.80
CA VAL A 84 4.77 -3.13 11.46
C VAL A 84 3.70 -2.32 10.73
N LEU A 85 2.57 -2.00 11.39
CA LEU A 85 1.52 -1.18 10.78
C LEU A 85 2.04 0.22 10.41
N LEU A 86 2.80 0.85 11.32
CA LEU A 86 3.37 2.19 11.12
C LEU A 86 4.37 2.23 9.96
N ALA A 87 5.26 1.24 9.87
CA ALA A 87 6.22 1.11 8.78
C ALA A 87 5.54 0.90 7.43
N LEU A 88 4.57 -0.02 7.34
CA LEU A 88 3.82 -0.25 6.12
C LEU A 88 3.03 1.01 5.71
N GLY A 89 2.46 1.74 6.67
CA GLY A 89 1.78 3.01 6.43
C GLY A 89 2.72 4.10 5.91
N ALA A 90 3.91 4.22 6.50
CA ALA A 90 4.95 5.14 6.04
C ALA A 90 5.41 4.80 4.61
N LEU A 91 5.64 3.51 4.33
CA LEU A 91 5.99 3.00 3.00
C LEU A 91 4.92 3.35 1.95
N ARG A 92 3.63 3.11 2.26
CA ARG A 92 2.50 3.48 1.37
C ARG A 92 2.41 4.98 1.12
N ARG A 93 2.83 5.80 2.08
CA ARG A 93 2.88 7.27 1.98
C ARG A 93 4.16 7.82 1.33
N ALA A 94 5.05 6.95 0.85
CA ALA A 94 6.37 7.32 0.33
C ALA A 94 7.28 8.03 1.36
N ASP A 95 7.03 7.84 2.65
CA ASP A 95 7.90 8.30 3.74
C ASP A 95 8.87 7.18 4.12
N LEU A 96 9.93 7.04 3.32
CA LEU A 96 10.91 5.96 3.46
C LEU A 96 11.75 6.11 4.73
N ASP A 97 12.10 7.34 5.12
CA ASP A 97 12.88 7.60 6.33
C ASP A 97 12.16 7.07 7.59
N THR A 98 10.87 7.38 7.71
CA THR A 98 10.03 6.87 8.80
C THR A 98 9.82 5.36 8.70
N ALA A 99 9.61 4.82 7.49
CA ALA A 99 9.48 3.38 7.29
C ALA A 99 10.73 2.63 7.76
N GLY A 100 11.92 3.05 7.31
CA GLY A 100 13.20 2.48 7.70
C GLY A 100 13.48 2.58 9.20
N ALA A 101 13.05 3.67 9.85
CA ALA A 101 13.18 3.81 11.31
C ALA A 101 12.38 2.74 12.07
N TYR A 102 11.10 2.54 11.71
CA TYR A 102 10.27 1.51 12.35
C TYR A 102 10.75 0.10 12.00
N VAL A 103 11.26 -0.12 10.78
CA VAL A 103 11.83 -1.40 10.34
C VAL A 103 13.02 -1.80 11.20
N ARG A 104 13.98 -0.88 11.43
CA ARG A 104 15.13 -1.14 12.30
C ARG A 104 14.72 -1.50 13.72
N GLN A 105 13.70 -0.82 14.26
CA GLN A 105 13.18 -1.13 15.60
C GLN A 105 12.49 -2.50 15.66
N ALA A 106 11.64 -2.83 14.69
CA ALA A 106 10.94 -4.11 14.66
C ALA A 106 11.88 -5.30 14.35
N ALA A 107 12.94 -5.07 13.57
CA ALA A 107 13.99 -6.06 13.33
C ALA A 107 14.76 -6.37 14.63
N MET A 108 15.04 -5.35 15.45
CA MET A 108 15.62 -5.54 16.79
C MET A 108 14.67 -6.34 17.69
N ASP A 109 13.37 -6.02 17.68
CA ASP A 109 12.38 -6.78 18.46
C ASP A 109 12.32 -8.26 18.03
N TRP A 110 12.44 -8.53 16.74
CA TRP A 110 12.47 -9.89 16.20
C TRP A 110 13.73 -10.65 16.62
N ALA A 111 14.91 -10.02 16.52
CA ALA A 111 16.17 -10.60 16.97
C ALA A 111 16.16 -10.94 18.47
N LEU A 112 15.38 -10.21 19.27
CA LEU A 112 15.16 -10.47 20.69
C LEU A 112 14.07 -11.52 20.99
N GLY A 113 13.55 -12.21 19.97
CA GLY A 113 12.62 -13.35 20.12
C GLY A 113 11.13 -12.98 20.22
N ASN A 114 10.72 -11.78 19.83
CA ASN A 114 9.30 -11.39 19.85
C ASN A 114 8.49 -11.97 18.67
N THR A 115 7.24 -12.35 18.93
CA THR A 115 6.40 -13.30 18.14
C THR A 115 5.69 -12.74 16.88
N TYR A 116 6.36 -11.89 16.09
CA TYR A 116 5.84 -11.34 14.83
C TYR A 116 6.76 -11.54 13.60
N GLY A 117 7.67 -12.51 13.67
CA GLY A 117 8.76 -12.73 12.71
C GLY A 117 8.40 -12.61 11.22
N PRO A 118 7.40 -13.35 10.69
CA PRO A 118 7.06 -13.29 9.26
C PRO A 118 6.64 -11.90 8.78
N ALA A 119 5.83 -11.17 9.56
CA ALA A 119 5.38 -9.83 9.22
C ALA A 119 6.53 -8.81 9.27
N CYS A 120 7.45 -8.97 10.24
CA CYS A 120 8.66 -8.15 10.31
C CYS A 120 9.59 -8.40 9.11
N ALA A 121 9.88 -9.66 8.78
CA ALA A 121 10.72 -10.02 7.63
C ALA A 121 10.13 -9.50 6.32
N TRP A 122 8.82 -9.62 6.14
CA TRP A 122 8.09 -9.10 5.00
C TRP A 122 8.20 -7.58 4.84
N MET A 123 8.06 -6.85 5.93
CA MET A 123 8.21 -5.40 5.95
C MET A 123 9.66 -4.96 5.67
N VAL A 124 10.66 -5.69 6.20
CA VAL A 124 12.09 -5.45 5.88
C VAL A 124 12.31 -5.60 4.38
N VAL A 125 11.83 -6.69 3.76
CA VAL A 125 11.95 -6.92 2.31
C VAL A 125 11.37 -5.76 1.50
N GLN A 126 10.15 -5.34 1.78
CA GLN A 126 9.49 -4.27 1.01
C GLN A 126 10.16 -2.91 1.20
N THR A 127 10.66 -2.62 2.40
CA THR A 127 11.34 -1.34 2.68
C THR A 127 12.70 -1.29 2.02
N THR A 128 13.48 -2.38 2.11
CA THR A 128 14.78 -2.50 1.42
C THR A 128 14.61 -2.35 -0.09
N GLU A 129 13.58 -2.98 -0.68
CA GLU A 129 13.32 -2.82 -2.12
C GLU A 129 13.00 -1.37 -2.48
N ALA A 130 12.22 -0.68 -1.65
CA ALA A 130 11.84 0.70 -1.89
C ALA A 130 12.98 1.70 -1.69
N GLU A 131 13.87 1.49 -0.72
CA GLU A 131 15.01 2.36 -0.40
C GLU A 131 16.22 2.12 -1.30
N HIS A 132 16.50 0.86 -1.60
CA HIS A 132 17.77 0.42 -2.18
C HIS A 132 17.62 -0.36 -3.49
N GLY A 133 16.37 -0.60 -3.92
CA GLY A 133 16.06 -1.31 -5.15
C GLY A 133 16.04 -2.83 -5.01
N ALA A 134 15.62 -3.49 -6.08
CA ALA A 134 15.35 -4.92 -6.07
C ALA A 134 16.58 -5.81 -5.81
N GLU A 135 17.78 -5.40 -6.26
CA GLU A 135 19.01 -6.18 -6.04
C GLU A 135 19.40 -6.23 -4.56
N ALA A 136 19.23 -5.12 -3.84
CA ALA A 136 19.49 -5.08 -2.39
C ALA A 136 18.49 -5.96 -1.60
N ALA A 137 17.27 -6.10 -2.10
CA ALA A 137 16.24 -6.93 -1.47
C ALA A 137 16.37 -8.42 -1.80
N ALA A 138 17.07 -8.81 -2.87
CA ALA A 138 17.11 -10.18 -3.36
C ALA A 138 17.59 -11.21 -2.30
N PRO A 139 18.67 -10.99 -1.55
CA PRO A 139 19.12 -11.95 -0.52
C PRO A 139 18.08 -12.15 0.60
N LEU A 140 17.32 -11.09 0.93
CA LEU A 140 16.27 -11.15 1.93
C LEU A 140 15.05 -11.92 1.40
N VAL A 141 14.71 -11.72 0.12
CA VAL A 141 13.65 -12.48 -0.54
C VAL A 141 13.98 -13.96 -0.56
N GLU A 142 15.20 -14.34 -0.93
CA GLU A 142 15.66 -15.75 -0.94
C GLU A 142 15.50 -16.44 0.43
N GLN A 143 15.80 -15.72 1.51
CA GLN A 143 15.56 -16.22 2.87
C GLN A 143 14.08 -16.38 3.16
N VAL A 144 13.25 -15.42 2.78
CA VAL A 144 11.81 -15.42 3.04
C VAL A 144 11.05 -16.48 2.23
N ILE A 145 11.47 -16.74 0.99
CA ILE A 145 10.81 -17.71 0.11
C ILE A 145 11.30 -19.15 0.28
N SER A 146 12.32 -19.34 1.13
CA SER A 146 12.90 -20.65 1.41
C SER A 146 11.79 -21.67 1.75
N PRO A 147 11.80 -22.87 1.13
CA PRO A 147 10.73 -23.84 1.32
C PRO A 147 10.56 -24.21 2.80
N GLY A 148 9.31 -24.26 3.27
CA GLY A 148 8.99 -24.73 4.62
C GLY A 148 7.89 -23.93 5.31
N GLN A 149 7.82 -24.12 6.64
CA GLN A 149 6.77 -23.53 7.48
C GLN A 149 6.76 -22.00 7.48
N ASP A 150 7.92 -21.36 7.29
CA ASP A 150 8.01 -19.90 7.39
C ASP A 150 7.41 -19.19 6.18
N ARG A 151 7.57 -19.74 4.97
CA ARG A 151 6.83 -19.28 3.78
C ARG A 151 5.33 -19.42 3.98
N GLU A 152 4.86 -20.59 4.44
CA GLU A 152 3.43 -20.79 4.70
C GLU A 152 2.88 -19.82 5.75
N ARG A 153 3.60 -19.62 6.86
CA ARG A 153 3.23 -18.66 7.91
C ARG A 153 3.17 -17.24 7.39
N LEU A 154 4.11 -16.83 6.53
CA LEU A 154 4.07 -15.52 5.90
C LEU A 154 2.83 -15.36 5.02
N LEU A 155 2.60 -16.28 4.08
CA LEU A 155 1.48 -16.16 3.15
C LEU A 155 0.11 -16.25 3.85
N LEU A 156 0.04 -16.97 4.97
CA LEU A 156 -1.14 -16.99 5.83
C LEU A 156 -1.33 -15.65 6.57
N ALA A 157 -0.25 -15.06 7.06
CA ALA A 157 -0.29 -13.82 7.85
C ALA A 157 -0.50 -12.57 6.98
N ASP A 158 0.07 -12.55 5.78
CA ASP A 158 -0.11 -11.51 4.79
C ASP A 158 -0.32 -12.12 3.39
N PRO A 159 -1.58 -12.38 3.00
CA PRO A 159 -1.89 -12.98 1.70
C PRO A 159 -1.34 -12.18 0.51
N ALA A 160 -1.24 -10.84 0.64
CA ALA A 160 -0.72 -9.99 -0.42
C ALA A 160 0.76 -10.23 -0.72
N ALA A 161 1.51 -10.83 0.22
CA ALA A 161 2.91 -11.20 0.02
C ALA A 161 3.06 -12.24 -1.10
N ALA A 162 2.08 -13.12 -1.31
CA ALA A 162 2.14 -14.14 -2.36
C ALA A 162 2.36 -13.51 -3.74
N ALA A 163 1.51 -12.55 -4.10
CA ALA A 163 1.60 -11.86 -5.38
C ALA A 163 2.89 -11.05 -5.54
N TRP A 164 3.31 -10.33 -4.49
CA TRP A 164 4.52 -9.52 -4.57
C TRP A 164 5.77 -10.38 -4.71
N LEU A 165 5.90 -11.45 -3.92
CA LEU A 165 7.05 -12.37 -3.98
C LEU A 165 7.08 -13.08 -5.34
N THR A 166 5.93 -13.55 -5.83
CA THR A 166 5.83 -14.11 -7.18
C THR A 166 6.26 -13.09 -8.24
N ARG A 167 5.78 -11.84 -8.18
CA ARG A 167 6.17 -10.78 -9.12
C ARG A 167 7.68 -10.50 -9.08
N PHE A 168 8.27 -10.55 -7.89
CA PHE A 168 9.72 -10.39 -7.71
C PHE A 168 10.50 -11.54 -8.36
N MET A 169 10.03 -12.77 -8.16
CA MET A 169 10.70 -13.99 -8.65
C MET A 169 10.49 -14.27 -10.13
N VAL A 170 9.34 -13.91 -10.74
CA VAL A 170 9.11 -14.09 -12.20
C VAL A 170 10.20 -13.43 -13.05
N ARG A 171 10.83 -12.37 -12.55
CA ARG A 171 11.92 -11.66 -13.26
C ARG A 171 13.31 -12.27 -13.05
N ARG A 172 13.43 -13.28 -12.18
CA ARG A 172 14.71 -13.82 -11.70
C ARG A 172 14.78 -15.34 -11.84
N ASP A 173 13.85 -16.04 -11.20
CA ASP A 173 13.72 -17.48 -11.23
C ASP A 173 12.24 -17.89 -11.31
N GLY A 174 11.85 -18.41 -12.48
CA GLY A 174 10.50 -18.87 -12.75
C GLY A 174 10.09 -20.06 -11.87
N ARG A 175 11.04 -20.91 -11.46
CA ARG A 175 10.75 -22.05 -10.59
C ARG A 175 10.33 -21.59 -9.20
N SER A 176 11.10 -20.70 -8.58
CA SER A 176 10.74 -20.11 -7.28
C SER A 176 9.40 -19.38 -7.34
N ALA A 177 9.10 -18.67 -8.45
CA ALA A 177 7.82 -18.02 -8.65
C ALA A 177 6.65 -19.01 -8.67
N GLU A 178 6.82 -20.15 -9.35
CA GLU A 178 5.84 -21.24 -9.38
C GLU A 178 5.66 -21.90 -8.00
N GLU A 179 6.74 -22.13 -7.26
CA GLU A 179 6.69 -22.70 -5.91
C GLU A 179 5.91 -21.81 -4.92
N ILE A 180 6.05 -20.48 -5.03
CA ILE A 180 5.25 -19.53 -4.24
C ILE A 180 3.77 -19.65 -4.61
N ALA A 181 3.43 -19.67 -5.90
CA ALA A 181 2.05 -19.79 -6.37
C ALA A 181 1.41 -21.13 -5.96
N VAL A 182 2.17 -22.24 -6.03
CA VAL A 182 1.74 -23.56 -5.55
C VAL A 182 1.46 -23.53 -4.05
N THR A 183 2.32 -22.90 -3.26
CA THR A 183 2.13 -22.76 -1.81
C THR A 183 0.88 -21.95 -1.49
N ALA A 184 0.67 -20.82 -2.17
CA ALA A 184 -0.52 -19.99 -2.00
C ALA A 184 -1.81 -20.76 -2.34
N ARG A 185 -1.82 -21.50 -3.45
CA ARG A 185 -2.96 -22.38 -3.81
C ARG A 185 -3.21 -23.44 -2.75
N ALA A 186 -2.16 -24.14 -2.29
CA ALA A 186 -2.30 -25.18 -1.27
C ALA A 186 -2.90 -24.63 0.03
N LEU A 187 -2.50 -23.43 0.46
CA LEU A 187 -3.09 -22.74 1.61
C LEU A 187 -4.56 -22.38 1.39
N ALA A 188 -4.92 -21.86 0.22
CA ALA A 188 -6.29 -21.53 -0.13
C ALA A 188 -7.19 -22.79 -0.10
N THR A 189 -6.75 -23.88 -0.73
CA THR A 189 -7.49 -25.16 -0.75
C THR A 189 -7.64 -25.77 0.65
N ARG A 190 -6.57 -25.79 1.45
CA ARG A 190 -6.59 -26.37 2.81
C ARG A 190 -7.50 -25.61 3.77
N THR A 191 -7.52 -24.28 3.66
CA THR A 191 -8.22 -23.45 4.65
C THR A 191 -9.72 -23.39 4.34
N GLY A 192 -10.10 -23.38 3.06
CA GLY A 192 -11.50 -23.31 2.61
C GLY A 192 -12.19 -21.99 2.99
N ASN A 193 -13.04 -21.45 2.11
CA ASN A 193 -13.88 -20.26 2.42
C ASN A 193 -13.10 -19.02 2.95
N MET A 194 -11.87 -18.79 2.48
CA MET A 194 -11.08 -17.60 2.84
C MET A 194 -10.79 -16.75 1.59
N PRO A 195 -11.64 -15.74 1.28
CA PRO A 195 -11.54 -14.96 0.06
C PRO A 195 -10.17 -14.30 -0.15
N ALA A 196 -9.50 -13.88 0.92
CA ALA A 196 -8.16 -13.28 0.83
C ALA A 196 -7.10 -14.26 0.33
N LEU A 197 -7.10 -15.51 0.83
CA LEU A 197 -6.14 -16.53 0.41
C LEU A 197 -6.43 -17.00 -1.01
N GLU A 198 -7.71 -17.15 -1.36
CA GLU A 198 -8.11 -17.52 -2.71
C GLU A 198 -7.71 -16.43 -3.72
N ALA A 199 -8.06 -15.17 -3.47
CA ALA A 199 -7.68 -14.07 -4.35
C ALA A 199 -6.15 -13.93 -4.46
N ALA A 200 -5.41 -14.07 -3.36
CA ALA A 200 -3.95 -14.04 -3.37
C ALA A 200 -3.32 -15.20 -4.18
N ALA A 201 -3.87 -16.41 -4.05
CA ALA A 201 -3.43 -17.57 -4.84
C ALA A 201 -3.67 -17.34 -6.32
N ARG A 202 -4.86 -16.85 -6.70
CA ARG A 202 -5.21 -16.54 -8.10
C ARG A 202 -4.35 -15.40 -8.65
N HIS A 203 -4.01 -14.41 -7.83
CA HIS A 203 -3.06 -13.35 -8.21
C HIS A 203 -1.68 -13.94 -8.54
N ALA A 204 -1.12 -14.75 -7.64
CA ALA A 204 0.18 -15.40 -7.86
C ALA A 204 0.17 -16.32 -9.11
N GLU A 205 -0.87 -17.13 -9.29
CA GLU A 205 -1.05 -17.95 -10.49
C GLU A 205 -1.15 -17.11 -11.77
N GLY A 206 -1.91 -16.02 -11.73
CA GLY A 206 -2.07 -15.09 -12.84
C GLY A 206 -0.76 -14.46 -13.29
N LEU A 207 0.14 -14.18 -12.34
CA LEU A 207 1.48 -13.68 -12.63
C LEU A 207 2.37 -14.74 -13.29
N VAL A 208 2.40 -15.97 -12.77
CA VAL A 208 3.22 -17.07 -13.32
C VAL A 208 2.73 -17.48 -14.71
N ARG A 209 1.41 -17.68 -14.86
CA ARG A 209 0.79 -18.17 -16.09
C ARG A 209 0.41 -17.07 -17.08
N ARG A 210 0.61 -15.80 -16.70
CA ARG A 210 0.16 -14.63 -17.48
C ARG A 210 -1.34 -14.68 -17.81
N SER A 211 -2.16 -15.07 -16.84
CA SER A 211 -3.61 -15.24 -16.99
C SER A 211 -4.36 -13.97 -16.58
N ALA A 212 -4.98 -13.29 -17.56
CA ALA A 212 -5.82 -12.13 -17.31
C ALA A 212 -7.05 -12.47 -16.46
N THR A 213 -7.64 -13.64 -16.68
CA THR A 213 -8.79 -14.13 -15.91
C THR A 213 -8.46 -14.29 -14.42
N ASP A 214 -7.28 -14.84 -14.11
CA ASP A 214 -6.86 -15.07 -12.73
C ASP A 214 -6.56 -13.74 -12.02
N LEU A 215 -5.95 -12.78 -12.72
CA LEU A 215 -5.67 -11.43 -12.21
C LEU A 215 -6.96 -10.62 -12.02
N LEU A 216 -7.93 -10.74 -12.92
CA LEU A 216 -9.24 -10.09 -12.79
C LEU A 216 -10.02 -10.69 -11.61
N PHE A 217 -10.02 -12.02 -11.46
CA PHE A 217 -10.64 -12.67 -10.30
C PHE A 217 -10.04 -12.13 -9.00
N ALA A 218 -8.71 -12.07 -8.90
CA ALA A 218 -8.02 -11.54 -7.73
C ALA A 218 -8.41 -10.06 -7.48
N ALA A 219 -8.45 -9.24 -8.52
CA ALA A 219 -8.84 -7.84 -8.42
C ALA A 219 -10.25 -7.63 -7.85
N ASP A 220 -11.22 -8.47 -8.24
CA ASP A 220 -12.62 -8.30 -7.87
C ASP A 220 -12.98 -8.96 -6.54
N HIS A 221 -12.23 -9.99 -6.10
CA HIS A 221 -12.57 -10.78 -4.92
C HIS A 221 -11.63 -10.57 -3.73
N HIS A 222 -10.52 -9.82 -3.88
CA HIS A 222 -9.61 -9.58 -2.77
C HIS A 222 -10.24 -8.59 -1.75
N PRO A 223 -10.39 -8.96 -0.46
CA PRO A 223 -11.06 -8.12 0.54
C PRO A 223 -10.21 -6.94 1.02
N ASP A 224 -8.88 -7.01 0.89
CA ASP A 224 -7.98 -5.87 1.10
C ASP A 224 -7.97 -4.96 -0.14
N PRO A 225 -8.39 -3.69 -0.04
CA PRO A 225 -8.45 -2.75 -1.17
C PRO A 225 -7.10 -2.50 -1.84
N TRP A 226 -6.00 -2.52 -1.08
CA TRP A 226 -4.67 -2.31 -1.63
C TRP A 226 -4.25 -3.49 -2.51
N ALA A 227 -4.50 -4.72 -2.04
CA ALA A 227 -4.15 -5.91 -2.80
C ALA A 227 -5.07 -6.10 -4.03
N ALA A 228 -6.35 -5.74 -3.92
CA ALA A 228 -7.26 -5.66 -5.07
C ALA A 228 -6.74 -4.68 -6.14
N ALA A 229 -6.25 -3.50 -5.73
CA ALA A 229 -5.63 -2.53 -6.63
C ALA A 229 -4.32 -3.05 -7.24
N SER A 230 -3.50 -3.76 -6.46
CA SER A 230 -2.27 -4.43 -6.91
C SER A 230 -2.53 -5.49 -7.98
N ALA A 231 -3.59 -6.29 -7.83
CA ALA A 231 -4.02 -7.24 -8.86
C ALA A 231 -4.49 -6.55 -10.14
N ARG A 232 -5.26 -5.45 -10.03
CA ARG A 232 -5.64 -4.63 -11.20
C ARG A 232 -4.42 -4.01 -11.88
N GLU A 233 -3.43 -3.54 -11.13
CA GLU A 233 -2.20 -3.00 -11.71
C GLU A 233 -1.49 -4.07 -12.57
N ASP A 234 -1.34 -5.29 -12.05
CA ASP A 234 -0.69 -6.38 -12.78
C ASP A 234 -1.51 -6.81 -14.00
N LEU A 235 -2.85 -6.83 -13.92
CA LEU A 235 -3.73 -7.05 -15.07
C LEU A 235 -3.50 -5.97 -16.14
N GLY A 236 -3.46 -4.70 -15.75
CA GLY A 236 -3.17 -3.60 -16.66
C GLY A 236 -1.81 -3.74 -17.34
N VAL A 237 -0.77 -4.11 -16.59
CA VAL A 237 0.57 -4.39 -17.14
C VAL A 237 0.54 -5.55 -18.15
N LEU A 238 -0.19 -6.62 -17.83
CA LEU A 238 -0.36 -7.77 -18.74
C LEU A 238 -1.07 -7.35 -20.03
N LEU A 239 -2.14 -6.57 -19.94
CA LEU A 239 -2.90 -6.07 -21.10
C LEU A 239 -2.06 -5.15 -21.99
N VAL A 240 -1.20 -4.31 -21.40
CA VAL A 240 -0.21 -3.52 -22.18
C VAL A 240 0.70 -4.45 -22.97
N ALA A 241 1.24 -5.49 -22.32
CA ALA A 241 2.13 -6.44 -22.98
C ALA A 241 1.43 -7.26 -24.09
N GLN A 242 0.12 -7.40 -24.03
CA GLN A 242 -0.72 -8.05 -25.05
C GLN A 242 -1.20 -7.07 -26.15
N GLY A 243 -0.81 -5.80 -26.10
CA GLY A 243 -1.21 -4.79 -27.09
C GLY A 243 -2.62 -4.20 -26.90
N ALA A 244 -3.32 -4.57 -25.83
CA ALA A 244 -4.67 -4.10 -25.49
C ALA A 244 -4.62 -2.76 -24.72
N SER A 245 -3.95 -1.74 -25.28
CA SER A 245 -3.63 -0.48 -24.58
C SER A 245 -4.84 0.27 -24.03
N GLN A 246 -5.97 0.30 -24.77
CA GLN A 246 -7.16 1.02 -24.31
C GLN A 246 -7.79 0.36 -23.08
N GLN A 247 -7.92 -0.97 -23.10
CA GLN A 247 -8.40 -1.74 -21.95
C GLN A 247 -7.43 -1.61 -20.77
N ALA A 248 -6.13 -1.63 -21.04
CA ALA A 248 -5.11 -1.44 -20.01
C ALA A 248 -5.22 -0.08 -19.31
N ILE A 249 -5.50 1.01 -20.04
CA ILE A 249 -5.69 2.34 -19.45
C ILE A 249 -6.86 2.32 -18.47
N THR A 250 -8.03 1.83 -18.88
CA THR A 250 -9.21 1.75 -17.99
C THR A 250 -8.93 0.91 -16.75
N VAL A 251 -8.26 -0.24 -16.91
CA VAL A 251 -7.89 -1.11 -15.77
C VAL A 251 -6.90 -0.40 -14.81
N LEU A 252 -5.92 0.32 -15.35
CA LEU A 252 -4.93 1.05 -14.56
C LEU A 252 -5.54 2.28 -13.86
N GLU A 253 -6.53 2.94 -14.45
CA GLU A 253 -7.31 4.00 -13.80
C GLU A 253 -8.09 3.46 -12.60
N HIS A 254 -8.75 2.31 -12.75
CA HIS A 254 -9.39 1.62 -11.62
C HIS A 254 -8.38 1.17 -10.55
N ALA A 255 -7.18 0.73 -10.94
CA ALA A 255 -6.11 0.44 -9.99
C ALA A 255 -5.68 1.68 -9.21
N ALA A 256 -5.54 2.83 -9.87
CA ALA A 256 -5.21 4.10 -9.22
C ALA A 256 -6.28 4.54 -8.21
N ALA A 257 -7.57 4.42 -8.57
CA ALA A 257 -8.68 4.70 -7.66
C ALA A 257 -8.70 3.75 -6.45
N GLY A 258 -8.36 2.47 -6.66
CA GLY A 258 -8.19 1.49 -5.58
C GLY A 258 -7.06 1.85 -4.63
N TYR A 259 -5.89 2.24 -5.15
CA TYR A 259 -4.76 2.70 -4.32
C TYR A 259 -5.07 4.00 -3.58
N PHE A 260 -5.83 4.92 -4.18
CA PHE A 260 -6.31 6.12 -3.50
C PHE A 260 -7.22 5.77 -2.32
N THR A 261 -8.18 4.86 -2.53
CA THR A 261 -9.07 4.36 -1.48
C THR A 261 -8.28 3.67 -0.36
N ALA A 262 -7.21 2.94 -0.72
CA ALA A 262 -6.29 2.32 0.21
C ALA A 262 -5.28 3.30 0.85
N GLN A 263 -5.39 4.60 0.55
CA GLN A 263 -4.53 5.68 1.04
C GLN A 263 -3.03 5.41 0.80
N SER A 264 -2.70 4.94 -0.40
CA SER A 264 -1.33 4.67 -0.83
C SER A 264 -0.87 5.65 -1.92
N PRO A 265 -0.52 6.90 -1.57
CA PRO A 265 -0.11 7.91 -2.56
C PRO A 265 1.17 7.52 -3.32
N ARG A 266 2.06 6.69 -2.74
CA ARG A 266 3.23 6.14 -3.45
C ARG A 266 2.81 5.36 -4.69
N ASP A 267 1.81 4.49 -4.53
CA ASP A 267 1.33 3.62 -5.61
C ASP A 267 0.50 4.40 -6.63
N VAL A 268 -0.31 5.37 -6.18
CA VAL A 268 -1.02 6.30 -7.06
C VAL A 268 -0.05 7.05 -7.96
N ALA A 269 1.00 7.68 -7.39
CA ALA A 269 2.01 8.39 -8.17
C ALA A 269 2.80 7.47 -9.13
N ARG A 270 2.98 6.19 -8.78
CA ARG A 270 3.57 5.20 -9.70
C ARG A 270 2.62 4.91 -10.88
N LEU A 271 1.33 4.74 -10.62
CA LEU A 271 0.30 4.47 -11.62
C LEU A 271 0.07 5.66 -12.56
N GLU A 272 -0.03 6.87 -12.03
CA GLU A 272 -0.17 8.09 -12.84
C GLU A 272 0.99 8.25 -13.82
N ARG A 273 2.23 8.00 -13.38
CA ARG A 273 3.40 7.99 -14.28
C ARG A 273 3.32 6.90 -15.35
N ARG A 274 2.72 5.74 -15.05
CA ARG A 274 2.52 4.67 -16.04
C ARG A 274 1.43 5.06 -17.04
N LEU A 275 0.27 5.53 -16.55
CA LEU A 275 -0.84 6.01 -17.37
C LEU A 275 -0.39 7.15 -18.30
N HIS A 276 0.37 8.11 -17.79
CA HIS A 276 0.92 9.20 -18.59
C HIS A 276 1.86 8.71 -19.69
N ARG A 277 2.68 7.67 -19.43
CA ARG A 277 3.50 7.03 -20.46
C ARG A 277 2.67 6.30 -21.51
N LEU A 278 1.59 5.61 -21.11
CA LEU A 278 0.70 4.89 -22.02
C LEU A 278 -0.12 5.85 -22.91
N GLY A 279 -0.56 6.97 -22.35
CA GLY A 279 -1.19 8.06 -23.10
C GLY A 279 -0.23 8.79 -24.05
N ARG A 280 1.08 8.73 -23.79
CA ARG A 280 2.10 9.23 -24.72
C ARG A 280 2.33 8.34 -25.95
N THR A 281 1.95 7.07 -25.91
CA THR A 281 2.34 6.10 -26.95
C THR A 281 1.36 5.96 -28.12
N ARG A 282 0.29 6.77 -28.22
CA ARG A 282 -0.57 6.69 -29.42
C ARG A 282 -1.14 8.01 -29.97
N ASP A 283 -1.13 9.11 -29.20
CA ASP A 283 -1.75 10.37 -29.65
C ASP A 283 -0.91 11.65 -29.43
N GLN A 284 0.27 11.56 -28.82
CA GLN A 284 0.99 12.71 -28.26
C GLN A 284 2.34 13.06 -28.91
N ALA A 285 2.57 12.66 -30.16
CA ALA A 285 3.55 13.38 -30.97
C ALA A 285 3.01 14.72 -31.50
N ASP A 286 1.68 14.95 -31.50
CA ASP A 286 1.11 16.07 -32.27
C ASP A 286 -0.18 16.75 -31.76
N ARG A 287 -0.62 16.61 -30.50
CA ARG A 287 -1.80 17.37 -30.01
C ARG A 287 -1.68 18.03 -28.63
N PRO A 288 -2.20 19.27 -28.46
CA PRO A 288 -2.15 20.00 -27.18
C PRO A 288 -3.14 19.43 -26.15
N GLU A 289 -2.72 19.39 -24.88
CA GLU A 289 -3.55 18.99 -23.72
C GLU A 289 -4.85 19.82 -23.62
N GLU A 290 -5.99 19.16 -23.36
CA GLU A 290 -7.29 19.82 -23.17
C GLU A 290 -7.27 20.80 -21.97
N PRO A 291 -7.86 22.01 -22.11
CA PRO A 291 -7.94 23.00 -21.05
C PRO A 291 -9.11 22.74 -20.08
N GLY A 292 -8.89 22.90 -18.76
CA GLY A 292 -9.93 23.48 -17.89
C GLY A 292 -10.61 22.67 -16.77
N THR A 293 -10.17 21.48 -16.37
CA THR A 293 -10.95 20.66 -15.40
C THR A 293 -10.61 20.82 -13.91
N GLY A 294 -9.62 21.66 -13.54
CA GLY A 294 -9.20 21.90 -12.16
C GLY A 294 -9.52 23.32 -11.65
N ILE A 295 -9.11 23.60 -10.40
CA ILE A 295 -9.21 24.93 -9.78
C ILE A 295 -8.55 25.95 -10.71
N LEU A 296 -9.24 27.07 -10.98
CA LEU A 296 -8.79 28.12 -11.90
C LEU A 296 -8.60 27.68 -13.37
N GLY A 297 -9.24 26.59 -13.80
CA GLY A 297 -9.10 26.08 -15.18
C GLY A 297 -7.74 25.44 -15.46
N LEU A 298 -6.99 25.09 -14.40
CA LEU A 298 -5.73 24.36 -14.50
C LEU A 298 -5.97 22.86 -14.69
N THR A 299 -5.03 22.14 -15.27
CA THR A 299 -5.07 20.66 -15.25
C THR A 299 -4.81 20.13 -13.83
N ARG A 300 -5.08 18.84 -13.56
CA ARG A 300 -4.80 18.22 -12.25
C ARG A 300 -3.33 18.37 -11.83
N THR A 301 -2.41 18.17 -12.77
CA THR A 301 -0.97 18.32 -12.52
C THR A 301 -0.57 19.77 -12.27
N GLU A 302 -1.15 20.71 -13.04
CA GLU A 302 -0.94 22.14 -12.82
C GLU A 302 -1.50 22.60 -11.48
N THR A 303 -2.64 22.05 -11.05
CA THR A 303 -3.27 22.32 -9.74
C THR A 303 -2.34 21.90 -8.61
N ALA A 304 -1.81 20.67 -8.65
CA ALA A 304 -0.89 20.17 -7.63
C ALA A 304 0.44 20.97 -7.58
N VAL A 305 0.97 21.40 -8.74
CA VAL A 305 2.13 22.28 -8.81
C VAL A 305 1.82 23.67 -8.23
N ALA A 306 0.67 24.24 -8.61
CA ALA A 306 0.24 25.56 -8.16
C ALA A 306 0.03 25.60 -6.64
N GLU A 307 -0.59 24.58 -6.05
CA GLU A 307 -0.82 24.45 -4.62
C GLU A 307 0.48 24.46 -3.82
N LEU A 308 1.42 23.57 -4.15
CA LEU A 308 2.70 23.50 -3.43
C LEU A 308 3.51 24.79 -3.57
N VAL A 309 3.47 25.42 -4.75
CA VAL A 309 4.19 26.67 -4.99
C VAL A 309 3.52 27.85 -4.27
N ALA A 310 2.19 27.88 -4.20
CA ALA A 310 1.41 28.85 -3.43
C ALA A 310 1.66 28.74 -1.93
N LEU A 311 1.90 27.52 -1.42
CA LEU A 311 2.35 27.24 -0.05
C LEU A 311 3.83 27.62 0.21
N GLY A 312 4.51 28.23 -0.76
CA GLY A 312 5.87 28.75 -0.61
C GLY A 312 6.99 27.78 -0.97
N LEU A 313 6.69 26.57 -1.46
CA LEU A 313 7.75 25.59 -1.77
C LEU A 313 8.52 25.95 -3.04
N SER A 314 9.85 25.85 -2.98
CA SER A 314 10.71 26.02 -4.16
C SER A 314 10.41 24.96 -5.23
N ASN A 315 10.83 25.20 -6.47
CA ASN A 315 10.68 24.21 -7.55
C ASN A 315 11.38 22.88 -7.21
N ALA A 316 12.46 22.92 -6.42
CA ALA A 316 13.16 21.75 -5.92
C ALA A 316 12.33 20.92 -4.94
N GLN A 317 11.70 21.59 -3.97
CA GLN A 317 10.86 20.95 -2.97
C GLN A 317 9.54 20.46 -3.57
N ALA A 318 8.93 21.23 -4.47
CA ALA A 318 7.75 20.82 -5.22
C ALA A 318 8.07 19.61 -6.12
N ALA A 319 9.21 19.64 -6.82
CA ALA A 319 9.70 18.51 -7.62
C ALA A 319 9.89 17.25 -6.78
N GLN A 320 10.48 17.38 -5.59
CA GLN A 320 10.68 16.28 -4.66
C GLN A 320 9.35 15.70 -4.16
N LYS A 321 8.39 16.55 -3.78
CA LYS A 321 7.06 16.12 -3.31
C LYS A 321 6.20 15.50 -4.41
N LEU A 322 6.31 16.00 -5.64
CA LEU A 322 5.57 15.50 -6.80
C LEU A 322 6.33 14.41 -7.57
N PHE A 323 7.55 14.07 -7.15
CA PHE A 323 8.44 13.11 -7.80
C PHE A 323 8.62 13.36 -9.32
N ILE A 324 8.69 14.64 -9.71
CA ILE A 324 9.01 15.11 -11.07
C ILE A 324 10.32 15.90 -11.08
N SER A 325 10.85 16.21 -12.25
CA SER A 325 12.07 17.02 -12.32
C SER A 325 11.80 18.49 -11.99
N ARG A 326 12.82 19.20 -11.49
CA ARG A 326 12.77 20.67 -11.31
C ARG A 326 12.40 21.40 -12.60
N HIS A 327 12.85 20.86 -13.75
CA HIS A 327 12.54 21.39 -15.07
C HIS A 327 11.06 21.19 -15.44
N THR A 328 10.46 20.07 -15.04
CA THR A 328 9.02 19.79 -15.23
C THR A 328 8.17 20.74 -14.39
N VAL A 329 8.54 21.01 -13.14
CA VAL A 329 7.86 22.04 -12.32
C VAL A 329 7.96 23.42 -12.96
N ALA A 330 9.15 23.81 -13.43
CA ALA A 330 9.35 25.09 -14.12
C ALA A 330 8.52 25.19 -15.41
N HIS A 331 8.37 24.09 -16.14
CA HIS A 331 7.52 24.01 -17.32
C HIS A 331 6.04 24.22 -16.97
N HIS A 332 5.52 23.50 -15.97
CA HIS A 332 4.14 23.69 -15.51
C HIS A 332 3.89 25.10 -14.99
N LEU A 333 4.82 25.71 -14.25
CA LEU A 333 4.67 27.08 -13.79
C LEU A 333 4.56 28.10 -14.93
N ARG A 334 5.30 27.93 -16.03
CA ARG A 334 5.14 28.79 -17.21
C ARG A 334 3.75 28.65 -17.83
N SER A 335 3.23 27.42 -17.90
CA SER A 335 1.86 27.15 -18.38
C SER A 335 0.82 27.79 -17.46
N ILE A 336 0.96 27.60 -16.15
CA ILE A 336 0.08 28.16 -15.12
C ILE A 336 0.07 29.70 -15.20
N PHE A 337 1.24 30.33 -15.24
CA PHE A 337 1.34 31.80 -15.34
C PHE A 337 0.66 32.34 -16.59
N LYS A 338 0.84 31.65 -17.73
CA LYS A 338 0.17 32.00 -18.97
C LYS A 338 -1.36 31.81 -18.89
N LYS A 339 -1.83 30.71 -18.31
CA LYS A 339 -3.27 30.39 -18.18
C LYS A 339 -3.98 31.35 -17.23
N LEU A 340 -3.35 31.69 -16.10
CA LEU A 340 -3.90 32.59 -15.09
C LEU A 340 -3.63 34.07 -15.37
N ARG A 341 -2.85 34.38 -16.42
CA ARG A 341 -2.40 35.74 -16.79
C ARG A 341 -1.70 36.47 -15.64
N ILE A 342 -0.86 35.74 -14.92
CA ILE A 342 -0.03 36.26 -13.82
C ILE A 342 1.45 36.19 -14.21
N SER A 343 2.27 36.97 -13.52
CA SER A 343 3.68 37.18 -13.82
C SER A 343 4.62 36.71 -12.71
N SER A 344 4.10 36.45 -11.51
CA SER A 344 4.93 36.11 -10.35
C SER A 344 4.36 35.00 -9.47
N ARG A 345 5.25 34.36 -8.69
CA ARG A 345 4.88 33.38 -7.65
C ARG A 345 4.03 34.01 -6.55
N VAL A 346 4.23 35.30 -6.26
CA VAL A 346 3.44 36.04 -5.27
C VAL A 346 2.01 36.24 -5.74
N GLU A 347 1.82 36.57 -7.03
CA GLU A 347 0.49 36.62 -7.64
C GLU A 347 -0.18 35.25 -7.65
N LEU A 348 0.56 34.18 -7.96
CA LEU A 348 0.03 32.82 -7.90
C LEU A 348 -0.49 32.48 -6.50
N ALA A 349 0.28 32.76 -5.45
CA ALA A 349 -0.13 32.50 -4.07
C ALA A 349 -1.40 33.29 -3.70
N ARG A 350 -1.50 34.55 -4.12
CA ARG A 350 -2.68 35.40 -3.89
C ARG A 350 -3.93 34.82 -4.58
N THR A 351 -3.84 34.56 -5.88
CA THR A 351 -4.95 34.01 -6.67
C THR A 351 -5.38 32.64 -6.14
N TRP A 352 -4.42 31.81 -5.68
CA TRP A 352 -4.72 30.51 -5.07
C TRP A 352 -5.53 30.63 -3.78
N MET A 353 -5.15 31.55 -2.89
CA MET A 353 -5.87 31.81 -1.64
C MET A 353 -7.27 32.39 -1.86
N GLU A 354 -7.44 33.25 -2.86
CA GLU A 354 -8.76 33.80 -3.25
C GLU A 354 -9.70 32.73 -3.80
N SER A 355 -9.13 31.70 -4.45
CA SER A 355 -9.89 30.60 -5.06
C SER A 355 -10.17 29.42 -4.13
N SER A 356 -9.56 29.42 -2.94
CA SER A 356 -9.68 28.37 -1.92
C SER A 356 -10.59 28.76 -0.74
N ARG A 357 -11.28 29.92 -0.84
CA ARG A 357 -12.38 30.35 0.04
C ARG A 357 -13.71 30.02 -0.62
#